data_AF-A0A072N3P6-F1
#
_entry.id   AF-A0A072N3P6-F1
#
_cell.length_a   1.000
_cell.length_b   1.000
_cell.length_c   1.000
_cell.angle_alpha   90.00
_cell.angle_beta   90.00
_cell.angle_gamma   90.00
#
_symmetry.space_group_name_H-M   'P 1'
#
loop_
_entity.id
_entity.type
_entity.pdbx_description
1 polymer ?
#
loop_
_entity_poly.entity_id
_entity_poly.type
_entity_poly.pdbx_seq_one_letter_code
_entity_poly.pdbx_strand_id
1 'polypeptide(L)'
;MQNREYNYEQNRGNMIARGSATAAISPAASKVLKNTYTLLAMTLLFSAVMAGVSMSIGLGRGASLLCSLGALALVWLVLPRTANSSTGIGVVFAFTGLLGLSLGPILNFYLQMANGGQIVMQALGGTALVFFALSGYVLTTKKDFSFMRGMLVAGLVVVLVAALGAMVAGMFGVEITAFSLAISAAIVFLMSGFILYDTSRIINGGEQNYILATTGLYLNIYNLFVALLQLIGAFSGED
;
A
#
# COMPACT_ATOMS: atom_id res chain seq x y z
N MET A 1 -24.50 2.47 -59.29
CA MET A 1 -23.12 2.63 -58.76
C MET A 1 -23.04 3.68 -57.64
N GLN A 2 -23.90 4.70 -57.62
CA GLN A 2 -24.00 5.73 -56.56
C GLN A 2 -24.23 5.21 -55.12
N ASN A 3 -24.98 4.11 -54.91
CA ASN A 3 -25.27 3.61 -53.56
C ASN A 3 -24.04 3.08 -52.78
N ARG A 4 -22.92 2.83 -53.47
CA ARG A 4 -21.67 2.43 -52.80
C ARG A 4 -20.93 3.66 -52.25
N GLU A 5 -20.94 4.78 -52.95
CA GLU A 5 -20.26 6.02 -52.52
C GLU A 5 -20.87 6.62 -51.24
N TYR A 6 -22.21 6.64 -51.15
CA TYR A 6 -22.90 7.09 -49.92
C TYR A 6 -22.50 6.28 -48.67
N ASN A 7 -22.28 4.97 -48.82
CA ASN A 7 -21.88 4.12 -47.71
C ASN A 7 -20.42 4.37 -47.27
N TYR A 8 -19.53 4.79 -48.19
CA TYR A 8 -18.16 5.14 -47.83
C TYR A 8 -18.07 6.48 -47.08
N GLU A 9 -18.89 7.47 -47.45
CA GLU A 9 -18.93 8.76 -46.78
C GLU A 9 -19.59 8.68 -45.40
N GLN A 10 -20.67 7.90 -45.26
CA GLN A 10 -21.32 7.67 -43.97
C GLN A 10 -20.44 6.87 -43.00
N ASN A 11 -19.70 5.88 -43.51
CA ASN A 11 -18.75 5.12 -42.69
C ASN A 11 -17.49 5.94 -42.34
N ARG A 12 -17.04 6.84 -43.23
CA ARG A 12 -16.00 7.84 -42.91
C ARG A 12 -16.47 8.85 -41.86
N GLY A 13 -17.72 9.31 -41.92
CA GLY A 13 -18.31 10.16 -40.88
C GLY A 13 -18.33 9.48 -39.50
N ASN A 14 -18.67 8.20 -39.45
CA ASN A 14 -18.60 7.40 -38.22
C ASN A 14 -17.17 7.11 -37.73
N MET A 15 -16.18 7.03 -38.62
CA MET A 15 -14.78 6.86 -38.26
C MET A 15 -14.14 8.16 -37.73
N ILE A 16 -14.58 9.33 -38.21
CA ILE A 16 -14.10 10.65 -37.76
C ILE A 16 -14.76 11.07 -36.42
N ALA A 17 -15.96 10.56 -36.12
CA ALA A 17 -16.65 10.80 -34.85
C ALA A 17 -16.11 9.98 -33.66
N ARG A 18 -15.16 9.06 -33.88
CA ARG A 18 -14.35 8.44 -32.82
C ARG A 18 -13.07 9.24 -32.56
N GLY A 19 -13.22 10.56 -32.43
CA GLY A 19 -12.25 11.34 -31.67
C GLY A 19 -12.15 10.73 -30.28
N SER A 20 -10.93 10.39 -29.89
CA SER A 20 -10.49 9.82 -28.61
C SER A 20 -11.25 10.40 -27.41
N ALA A 21 -12.44 9.89 -27.12
CA ALA A 21 -13.05 10.06 -25.82
C ALA A 21 -12.06 9.39 -24.86
N THR A 22 -11.44 10.17 -23.98
CA THR A 22 -10.61 9.66 -22.88
C THR A 22 -11.30 8.44 -22.32
N ALA A 23 -10.76 7.24 -22.58
CA ALA A 23 -11.51 6.00 -22.36
C ALA A 23 -12.10 6.04 -20.94
N ALA A 24 -13.43 5.96 -20.87
CA ALA A 24 -14.11 5.92 -19.58
C ALA A 24 -13.63 4.64 -18.85
N ILE A 25 -13.41 4.74 -17.54
CA ILE A 25 -13.04 3.57 -16.74
C ILE A 25 -14.15 2.53 -16.91
N SER A 26 -13.78 1.28 -17.18
CA SER A 26 -14.78 0.24 -17.41
C SER A 26 -15.71 0.10 -16.18
N PRO A 27 -16.99 -0.26 -16.35
CA PRO A 27 -17.90 -0.46 -15.21
C PRO A 27 -17.37 -1.49 -14.21
N ALA A 28 -16.68 -2.53 -14.70
CA ALA A 28 -16.03 -3.55 -13.88
C ALA A 28 -14.88 -2.96 -13.05
N ALA A 29 -13.95 -2.22 -13.68
CA ALA A 29 -12.85 -1.57 -12.98
C ALA A 29 -13.35 -0.56 -11.93
N SER A 30 -14.40 0.19 -12.25
CA SER A 30 -15.04 1.13 -11.31
C SER A 30 -15.63 0.41 -10.09
N LYS A 31 -16.22 -0.78 -10.27
CA LYS A 31 -16.75 -1.60 -9.18
C LYS A 31 -15.63 -2.15 -8.29
N VAL A 32 -14.57 -2.68 -8.90
CA VAL A 32 -13.39 -3.17 -8.15
C VAL A 32 -12.77 -2.03 -7.36
N LEU A 33 -12.55 -0.87 -7.97
CA LEU A 33 -11.98 0.30 -7.31
C LEU A 33 -12.77 0.72 -6.06
N LYS A 34 -14.09 0.87 -6.19
CA LYS A 34 -14.96 1.25 -5.05
C LYS A 34 -14.86 0.23 -3.93
N ASN A 35 -15.00 -1.06 -4.25
CA ASN A 35 -14.94 -2.13 -3.26
C ASN A 35 -13.58 -2.21 -2.58
N THR A 36 -12.49 -2.04 -3.34
CA THR A 36 -11.13 -2.00 -2.81
C THR A 36 -10.99 -0.87 -1.81
N TYR A 37 -11.42 0.34 -2.15
CA TYR A 37 -11.20 1.52 -1.29
C TYR A 37 -12.10 1.47 -0.05
N THR A 38 -13.32 0.94 -0.17
CA THR A 38 -14.20 0.70 0.98
C THR A 38 -13.58 -0.33 1.94
N LEU A 39 -13.13 -1.48 1.42
CA LEU A 39 -12.52 -2.50 2.27
C LEU A 39 -11.21 -2.00 2.88
N LEU A 40 -10.38 -1.30 2.10
CA LEU A 40 -9.15 -0.67 2.56
C LEU A 40 -9.41 0.28 3.73
N ALA A 41 -10.37 1.21 3.59
CA ALA A 41 -10.70 2.14 4.66
C ALA A 41 -11.15 1.43 5.95
N MET A 42 -12.02 0.42 5.83
CA MET A 42 -12.47 -0.38 6.98
C MET A 42 -11.32 -1.12 7.66
N THR A 43 -10.41 -1.69 6.87
CA THR A 43 -9.28 -2.45 7.40
C THR A 43 -8.20 -1.56 8.03
N LEU A 44 -7.99 -0.34 7.52
CA LEU A 44 -7.12 0.66 8.14
C LEU A 44 -7.67 1.13 9.48
N LEU A 45 -8.97 1.44 9.55
CA LEU A 45 -9.65 1.79 10.80
C LEU A 45 -9.55 0.65 11.82
N PHE A 46 -9.84 -0.58 11.39
CA PHE A 46 -9.70 -1.76 12.24
C PHE A 46 -8.26 -1.94 12.73
N SER A 47 -7.27 -1.81 11.85
CA SER A 47 -5.85 -1.88 12.20
C SER A 47 -5.46 -0.81 13.24
N ALA A 48 -5.99 0.40 13.13
CA ALA A 48 -5.74 1.47 14.11
C ALA A 48 -6.35 1.13 15.48
N VAL A 49 -7.56 0.58 15.52
CA VAL A 49 -8.19 0.08 16.76
C VAL A 49 -7.33 -1.02 17.39
N MET A 50 -6.89 -1.99 16.58
CA MET A 50 -6.04 -3.09 17.05
C MET A 50 -4.68 -2.60 17.56
N ALA A 51 -4.09 -1.57 16.94
CA ALA A 51 -2.91 -0.92 17.48
C ALA A 51 -3.17 -0.27 18.84
N GLY A 52 -4.32 0.39 19.01
CA GLY A 52 -4.79 0.90 20.30
C GLY A 52 -4.94 -0.18 21.37
N VAL A 53 -5.53 -1.31 21.02
CA VAL A 53 -5.66 -2.48 21.92
C VAL A 53 -4.27 -3.01 22.30
N SER A 54 -3.36 -3.15 21.34
CA SER A 54 -2.00 -3.62 21.61
C SER A 54 -1.24 -2.70 22.56
N MET A 55 -1.44 -1.39 22.44
CA MET A 55 -0.87 -0.41 23.36
C MET A 55 -1.46 -0.53 24.77
N SER A 56 -2.78 -0.72 24.90
CA SER A 56 -3.45 -0.80 26.21
C SER A 56 -3.14 -2.07 27.00
N ILE A 57 -2.93 -3.20 26.31
CA ILE A 57 -2.55 -4.48 26.93
C ILE A 57 -1.04 -4.61 27.16
N GLY A 58 -0.24 -3.61 26.74
CA GLY A 58 1.22 -3.64 26.89
C GLY A 58 1.87 -4.80 26.16
N LEU A 59 1.43 -5.09 24.94
CA LEU A 59 1.88 -6.25 24.17
C LEU A 59 3.43 -6.27 24.05
N GLY A 60 4.06 -7.41 24.34
CA GLY A 60 5.52 -7.52 24.31
C GLY A 60 6.09 -7.48 22.89
N ARG A 61 7.34 -7.05 22.72
CA ARG A 61 8.04 -7.03 21.41
C ARG A 61 8.04 -8.41 20.72
N GLY A 62 8.18 -9.49 21.49
CA GLY A 62 8.13 -10.87 20.95
C GLY A 62 6.75 -11.25 20.42
N ALA A 63 5.67 -10.88 21.12
CA ALA A 63 4.31 -11.11 20.66
C ALA A 63 4.00 -10.29 19.40
N SER A 64 4.49 -9.05 19.30
CA SER A 64 4.33 -8.22 18.10
C SER A 64 5.01 -8.86 16.89
N LEU A 65 6.22 -9.40 17.06
CA LEU A 65 6.91 -10.16 16.03
C LEU A 65 6.10 -11.38 15.56
N LEU A 66 5.52 -12.15 16.49
CA LEU A 66 4.64 -13.27 16.16
C LEU A 66 3.38 -12.81 15.41
N CYS A 67 2.79 -11.68 15.77
CA CYS A 67 1.67 -11.10 15.03
C CYS A 67 2.07 -10.71 13.60
N SER A 68 3.22 -10.06 13.40
CA SER A 68 3.74 -9.72 12.07
C SER A 68 4.00 -10.95 11.21
N LEU A 69 4.67 -11.97 11.77
CA LEU A 69 4.93 -13.23 11.07
C LEU A 69 3.64 -13.99 10.77
N GLY A 70 2.68 -13.98 11.70
CA GLY A 70 1.35 -14.54 11.51
C GLY A 70 0.58 -13.85 10.39
N ALA A 71 0.65 -12.52 10.30
CA ALA A 71 0.04 -11.77 9.21
C ALA A 71 0.67 -12.11 7.85
N LEU A 72 2.00 -12.19 7.77
CA LEU A 72 2.71 -12.62 6.56
C LEU A 72 2.31 -14.04 6.15
N ALA A 73 2.21 -14.96 7.12
CA ALA A 73 1.76 -16.32 6.87
C ALA A 73 0.32 -16.36 6.34
N LEU A 74 -0.59 -15.54 6.87
CA LEU A 74 -1.96 -15.45 6.35
C LEU A 74 -1.99 -14.93 4.91
N VAL A 75 -1.25 -13.88 4.61
CA VAL A 75 -1.19 -13.28 3.26
C VAL A 75 -0.59 -14.25 2.24
N TRP A 76 0.44 -15.02 2.62
CA TRP A 76 1.13 -15.90 1.68
C TRP A 76 0.50 -17.29 1.55
N LEU A 77 -0.05 -17.84 2.64
CA LEU A 77 -0.60 -19.21 2.66
C LEU A 77 -2.11 -19.25 2.48
N VAL A 78 -2.86 -18.36 3.13
CA VAL A 78 -4.32 -18.48 3.20
C VAL A 78 -4.99 -17.62 2.14
N LEU A 79 -4.58 -16.36 2.03
CA LEU A 79 -5.22 -15.38 1.16
C LEU A 79 -5.30 -15.81 -0.32
N PRO A 80 -4.26 -16.38 -0.96
CA PRO A 80 -4.35 -16.78 -2.37
C PRO A 80 -5.40 -17.87 -2.60
N ARG A 81 -5.69 -18.67 -1.58
CA ARG A 81 -6.71 -19.73 -1.62
C ARG A 81 -8.12 -19.21 -1.34
N THR A 82 -8.25 -18.13 -0.58
CA THR A 82 -9.55 -17.56 -0.17
C THR A 82 -9.94 -16.30 -0.93
N ALA A 83 -9.06 -15.74 -1.78
CA ALA A 83 -9.27 -14.46 -2.45
C ALA A 83 -10.51 -14.42 -3.37
N ASN A 84 -10.99 -15.56 -3.86
CA ASN A 84 -12.17 -15.64 -4.72
C ASN A 84 -13.47 -15.95 -3.95
N SER A 85 -13.44 -15.92 -2.61
CA SER A 85 -14.57 -16.23 -1.74
C SER A 85 -14.82 -15.11 -0.72
N SER A 86 -16.04 -15.05 -0.15
CA SER A 86 -16.39 -14.15 0.95
C SER A 86 -15.51 -14.36 2.18
N THR A 87 -14.99 -15.58 2.39
CA THR A 87 -14.01 -15.89 3.44
C THR A 87 -12.75 -15.04 3.32
N GLY A 88 -12.37 -14.62 2.11
CA GLY A 88 -11.21 -13.78 1.88
C GLY A 88 -11.30 -12.43 2.58
N ILE A 89 -12.49 -11.86 2.74
CA ILE A 89 -12.69 -10.61 3.51
C ILE A 89 -12.28 -10.81 4.97
N GLY A 90 -12.72 -11.91 5.59
CA GLY A 90 -12.35 -12.25 6.97
C GLY A 90 -10.85 -12.43 7.14
N VAL A 91 -10.17 -13.05 6.16
CA VAL A 91 -8.70 -13.19 6.15
C VAL A 91 -8.03 -11.82 6.04
N VAL A 92 -8.57 -10.91 5.24
CA VAL A 92 -8.07 -9.52 5.16
C VAL A 92 -8.12 -8.86 6.53
N PHE A 93 -9.28 -8.85 7.19
CA PHE A 93 -9.38 -8.30 8.55
C PHE A 93 -8.46 -9.00 9.55
N ALA A 94 -8.32 -10.32 9.48
CA ALA A 94 -7.43 -11.05 10.37
C ALA A 94 -5.96 -10.60 10.22
N PHE A 95 -5.44 -10.53 8.98
CA PHE A 95 -4.04 -10.12 8.80
C PHE A 95 -3.83 -8.63 9.10
N THR A 96 -4.77 -7.74 8.73
CA THR A 96 -4.64 -6.31 9.05
C THR A 96 -4.77 -6.06 10.54
N GLY A 97 -5.59 -6.82 11.26
CA GLY A 97 -5.68 -6.79 12.71
C GLY A 97 -4.39 -7.24 13.38
N LEU A 98 -3.77 -8.32 12.88
CA LEU A 98 -2.47 -8.79 13.37
C LEU A 98 -1.36 -7.76 13.12
N LEU A 99 -1.34 -7.13 11.94
CA LEU A 99 -0.39 -6.04 11.67
C LEU A 99 -0.67 -4.82 12.56
N GLY A 100 -1.93 -4.44 12.77
CA GLY A 100 -2.30 -3.43 13.75
C GLY A 100 -1.80 -3.77 15.16
N LEU A 101 -2.00 -5.00 15.63
CA LEU A 101 -1.48 -5.46 16.92
C LEU A 101 0.05 -5.37 16.98
N SER A 102 0.73 -5.72 15.89
CA SER A 102 2.19 -5.67 15.84
C SER A 102 2.76 -4.24 15.95
N LEU A 103 1.99 -3.21 15.55
CA LEU A 103 2.41 -1.81 15.67
C LEU A 103 2.43 -1.31 17.11
N GLY A 104 1.64 -1.89 18.01
CA GLY A 104 1.49 -1.36 19.38
C GLY A 104 2.81 -1.08 20.11
N PRO A 105 3.77 -2.02 20.16
CA PRO A 105 5.06 -1.78 20.83
C PRO A 105 5.92 -0.72 20.15
N ILE A 106 5.83 -0.60 18.82
CA ILE A 106 6.53 0.43 18.05
C ILE A 106 5.94 1.80 18.38
N LEU A 107 4.61 1.91 18.38
CA LEU A 107 3.92 3.16 18.75
C LEU A 107 4.20 3.55 20.20
N ASN A 108 4.15 2.60 21.14
CA ASN A 108 4.51 2.86 22.54
C ASN A 108 5.93 3.39 22.70
N PHE A 109 6.89 2.88 21.92
CA PHE A 109 8.26 3.41 21.93
C PHE A 109 8.31 4.88 21.53
N TYR A 110 7.65 5.26 20.43
CA TYR A 110 7.62 6.67 20.01
C TYR A 110 6.80 7.55 20.96
N LEU A 111 5.68 7.08 21.50
CA LEU A 111 4.83 7.83 22.43
C LEU A 111 5.52 8.14 23.76
N GLN A 112 6.57 7.41 24.13
CA GLN A 112 7.40 7.70 25.30
C GLN A 112 8.42 8.84 25.06
N MET A 113 8.62 9.27 23.81
CA MET A 113 9.45 10.43 23.48
C MET A 113 8.69 11.72 23.78
N ALA A 114 9.42 12.81 24.07
CA ALA A 114 8.83 14.12 24.42
C ALA A 114 7.80 14.62 23.38
N ASN A 115 8.05 14.39 22.10
CA ASN A 115 7.18 14.77 20.98
C ASN A 115 6.45 13.58 20.33
N GLY A 116 6.30 12.46 21.05
CA GLY A 116 5.83 11.18 20.50
C GLY A 116 4.48 11.23 19.79
N GLY A 117 3.49 11.89 20.39
CA GLY A 117 2.15 12.03 19.79
C GLY A 117 2.18 12.80 18.47
N GLN A 118 3.01 13.85 18.39
CA GLN A 118 3.17 14.64 17.17
C GLN A 118 3.86 13.82 16.06
N ILE A 119 4.90 13.05 16.40
CA ILE A 119 5.61 12.17 15.44
C ILE A 119 4.63 11.18 14.79
N VAL A 120 3.81 10.50 15.61
CA VAL A 120 2.81 9.53 15.10
C VAL A 120 1.78 10.22 14.20
N MET A 121 1.29 11.39 14.61
CA MET A 121 0.29 12.14 13.84
C MET A 121 0.84 12.64 12.51
N GLN A 122 2.08 13.13 12.48
CA GLN A 122 2.76 13.55 11.25
C GLN A 122 3.00 12.36 10.31
N ALA A 123 3.42 11.21 10.83
CA ALA A 123 3.60 10.00 10.03
C ALA A 123 2.27 9.51 9.42
N LEU A 124 1.19 9.49 10.21
CA LEU A 124 -0.16 9.15 9.71
C LEU A 124 -0.64 10.16 8.66
N GLY A 125 -0.52 11.46 8.93
CA GLY A 125 -0.91 12.52 8.01
C GLY A 125 -0.12 12.50 6.71
N GLY A 126 1.21 12.31 6.79
CA GLY A 126 2.09 12.17 5.64
C GLY A 126 1.75 10.95 4.78
N THR A 127 1.46 9.81 5.43
CA THR A 127 1.03 8.58 4.73
C THR A 127 -0.28 8.81 3.99
N ALA A 128 -1.26 9.43 4.65
CA ALA A 128 -2.55 9.75 4.04
C ALA A 128 -2.37 10.70 2.85
N LEU A 129 -1.58 11.76 3.02
CA LEU A 129 -1.29 12.73 1.95
C LEU A 129 -0.67 12.04 0.74
N VAL A 130 0.38 11.25 0.93
CA VAL A 130 1.07 10.53 -0.15
C VAL A 130 0.11 9.56 -0.84
N PHE A 131 -0.63 8.75 -0.08
CA PHE A 131 -1.59 7.80 -0.64
C PHE A 131 -2.66 8.51 -1.47
N PHE A 132 -3.35 9.51 -0.91
CA PHE A 132 -4.42 10.21 -1.61
C PHE A 132 -3.90 11.01 -2.80
N ALA A 133 -2.72 11.63 -2.70
CA ALA A 133 -2.12 12.37 -3.81
C ALA A 133 -1.77 11.45 -4.98
N LEU A 134 -1.09 10.32 -4.72
CA LEU A 134 -0.66 9.39 -5.76
C LEU A 134 -1.83 8.61 -6.36
N SER A 135 -2.74 8.11 -5.52
CA SER A 135 -3.95 7.48 -6.00
C SER A 135 -4.81 8.49 -6.78
N GLY A 136 -4.99 9.71 -6.28
CA GLY A 136 -5.71 10.78 -6.97
C GLY A 136 -5.10 11.14 -8.33
N TYR A 137 -3.77 11.20 -8.42
CA TYR A 137 -3.05 11.40 -9.68
C TYR A 137 -3.38 10.29 -10.69
N VAL A 138 -3.37 9.03 -10.28
CA VAL A 138 -3.70 7.91 -11.18
C VAL A 138 -5.17 7.91 -11.57
N LEU A 139 -6.08 8.16 -10.63
CA LEU A 139 -7.52 8.23 -10.88
C LEU A 139 -7.90 9.34 -11.87
N THR A 140 -7.20 10.47 -11.82
CA THR A 140 -7.43 11.61 -12.71
C THR A 140 -6.75 11.45 -14.07
N THR A 141 -5.48 11.05 -14.10
CA THR A 141 -4.70 10.91 -15.35
C THR A 141 -5.00 9.63 -16.12
N LYS A 142 -5.50 8.59 -15.43
CA LYS A 142 -5.74 7.25 -15.95
C LYS A 142 -4.51 6.61 -16.61
N LYS A 143 -3.32 7.04 -16.21
CA LYS A 143 -2.06 6.56 -16.79
C LYS A 143 -1.80 5.11 -16.35
N ASP A 144 -1.35 4.28 -17.29
CA ASP A 144 -0.91 2.92 -16.99
C ASP A 144 0.54 2.92 -16.49
N PHE A 145 0.74 2.43 -15.26
CA PHE A 145 2.06 2.29 -14.63
C PHE A 145 2.56 0.85 -14.63
N SER A 146 1.93 -0.06 -15.39
CA SER A 146 2.30 -1.48 -15.44
C SER A 146 3.75 -1.72 -15.85
N PHE A 147 4.36 -0.80 -16.60
CA PHE A 147 5.79 -0.83 -16.98
C PHE A 147 6.75 -0.80 -15.77
N MET A 148 6.32 -0.27 -14.63
CA MET A 148 7.16 -0.15 -13.43
C MET A 148 7.32 -1.48 -12.68
N ARG A 149 6.55 -2.53 -13.02
CA ARG A 149 6.52 -3.79 -12.27
C ARG A 149 7.90 -4.37 -12.00
N GLY A 150 8.75 -4.47 -13.03
CA GLY A 150 10.09 -5.04 -12.91
C GLY A 150 10.99 -4.24 -11.96
N MET A 151 10.96 -2.92 -12.08
CA MET A 151 11.72 -2.01 -11.22
C MET A 151 11.23 -2.07 -9.76
N LEU A 152 9.92 -2.09 -9.53
CA LEU A 152 9.35 -2.15 -8.18
C LEU A 152 9.66 -3.48 -7.48
N VAL A 153 9.57 -4.60 -8.20
CA VAL A 153 9.97 -5.90 -7.64
C VAL A 153 11.46 -5.94 -7.34
N ALA A 154 12.32 -5.43 -8.24
CA ALA A 154 13.76 -5.35 -7.99
C ALA A 154 14.08 -4.46 -6.76
N GLY A 155 13.44 -3.28 -6.66
CA GLY A 155 13.59 -2.39 -5.52
C GLY A 155 13.15 -3.03 -4.20
N LEU A 156 12.05 -3.80 -4.22
CA LEU A 156 11.60 -4.56 -3.06
C LEU A 156 12.63 -5.59 -2.62
N VAL A 157 13.21 -6.34 -3.55
CA VAL A 157 14.27 -7.32 -3.24
C VAL A 157 15.50 -6.63 -2.64
N VAL A 158 15.92 -5.49 -3.22
CA VAL A 158 17.05 -4.71 -2.71
C VAL A 158 16.80 -4.23 -1.27
N VAL A 159 15.62 -3.67 -1.01
CA VAL A 159 15.24 -3.21 0.33
C VAL A 159 15.19 -4.36 1.33
N LEU A 160 14.64 -5.52 0.95
CA LEU A 160 14.60 -6.69 1.81
C LEU A 160 16.00 -7.22 2.14
N VAL A 161 16.90 -7.29 1.16
CA VAL A 161 18.30 -7.69 1.38
C VAL A 161 19.02 -6.67 2.26
N ALA A 162 18.81 -5.37 2.02
CA ALA A 162 19.38 -4.31 2.85
C ALA A 162 18.88 -4.37 4.30
N ALA A 163 17.58 -4.59 4.52
CA ALA A 163 16.98 -4.72 5.84
C ALA A 163 17.51 -5.96 6.59
N LEU A 164 17.67 -7.10 5.91
CA LEU A 164 18.30 -8.29 6.48
C LEU A 164 19.78 -8.05 6.80
N GLY A 165 20.51 -7.38 5.90
CA GLY A 165 21.89 -6.98 6.12
C GLY A 165 22.05 -6.06 7.33
N ALA A 166 21.15 -5.08 7.48
CA ALA A 166 21.08 -4.18 8.63
C ALA A 166 20.87 -4.97 9.92
N MET A 167 19.91 -5.90 9.95
CA MET A 167 19.65 -6.74 11.11
C MET A 167 20.90 -7.55 11.51
N VAL A 168 21.56 -8.20 10.54
CA VAL A 168 22.77 -9.00 10.80
C VAL A 168 23.91 -8.13 11.30
N ALA A 169 24.19 -7.00 10.63
CA ALA A 169 25.23 -6.05 11.06
C ALA A 169 25.00 -5.56 12.50
N GLY A 170 23.74 -5.43 12.92
CA GLY A 170 23.39 -4.94 14.25
C GLY A 170 23.70 -5.96 15.33
N MET A 171 23.58 -7.25 15.01
CA MET A 171 24.01 -8.34 15.89
C MET A 171 25.53 -8.36 16.08
N PHE A 172 26.30 -7.84 15.12
CA PHE A 172 27.75 -7.69 15.19
C PHE A 172 28.21 -6.34 15.80
N GLY A 173 27.28 -5.51 16.30
CA GLY A 173 27.60 -4.27 17.00
C GLY A 173 27.99 -3.08 16.11
N VAL A 174 27.69 -3.16 14.80
CA VAL A 174 27.93 -2.04 13.88
C VAL A 174 26.85 -0.97 14.06
N GLU A 175 27.22 0.31 14.03
CA GLU A 175 26.26 1.41 14.05
C GLU A 175 25.47 1.47 12.74
N ILE A 176 24.14 1.37 12.82
CA ILE A 176 23.25 1.23 11.67
C ILE A 176 22.29 2.40 11.52
N THR A 177 22.33 3.38 12.42
CA THR A 177 21.35 4.48 12.47
C THR A 177 21.17 5.16 11.11
N ALA A 178 22.25 5.63 10.49
CA ALA A 178 22.21 6.25 9.16
C ALA A 178 21.73 5.28 8.06
N PHE A 179 22.15 4.02 8.12
CA PHE A 179 21.75 3.00 7.14
C PHE A 179 20.26 2.64 7.24
N SER A 180 19.72 2.56 8.46
CA SER A 180 18.30 2.34 8.72
C SER A 180 17.43 3.49 8.18
N LEU A 181 17.91 4.73 8.30
CA LEU A 181 17.23 5.91 7.74
C LEU A 181 17.25 5.88 6.21
N ALA A 182 18.37 5.51 5.60
CA ALA A 182 18.45 5.33 4.15
C ALA A 182 17.49 4.25 3.64
N ILE A 183 17.39 3.12 4.36
CA ILE A 183 16.41 2.06 4.06
C ILE A 183 14.98 2.60 4.19
N SER A 184 14.68 3.36 5.24
CA SER A 184 13.36 3.96 5.46
C SER A 184 12.98 4.90 4.32
N ALA A 185 13.89 5.77 3.89
CA ALA A 185 13.68 6.64 2.74
C ALA A 185 13.42 5.82 1.45
N ALA A 186 14.20 4.76 1.22
CA ALA A 186 13.99 3.87 0.09
C ALA A 186 12.62 3.19 0.14
N ILE A 187 12.16 2.75 1.31
CA ILE A 187 10.82 2.18 1.51
C ILE A 187 9.74 3.22 1.20
N VAL A 188 9.87 4.48 1.64
CA VAL A 188 8.91 5.54 1.31
C VAL A 188 8.74 5.71 -0.20
N PHE A 189 9.85 5.81 -0.93
CA PHE A 189 9.82 5.91 -2.40
C PHE A 189 9.23 4.65 -3.05
N LEU A 190 9.63 3.47 -2.57
CA LEU A 190 9.20 2.21 -3.12
C LEU A 190 7.70 1.97 -2.93
N MET A 191 7.18 2.18 -1.72
CA MET A 191 5.76 2.04 -1.40
C MET A 191 4.92 3.07 -2.14
N SER A 192 5.43 4.30 -2.31
CA SER A 192 4.81 5.31 -3.18
C SER A 192 4.69 4.82 -4.63
N GLY A 193 5.74 4.19 -5.16
CA GLY A 193 5.72 3.56 -6.47
C GLY A 193 4.72 2.41 -6.59
N PHE A 194 4.61 1.57 -5.56
CA PHE A 194 3.59 0.51 -5.52
C PHE A 194 2.17 1.06 -5.43
N ILE A 195 1.91 2.16 -4.71
CA ILE A 195 0.59 2.81 -4.69
C ILE A 195 0.19 3.28 -6.10
N LEU A 196 1.11 3.92 -6.84
CA LEU A 196 0.88 4.31 -8.23
C LEU A 196 0.56 3.08 -9.10
N TYR A 197 1.40 2.05 -9.00
CA TYR A 197 1.27 0.82 -9.77
C TYR A 197 -0.04 0.08 -9.49
N ASP A 198 -0.37 -0.19 -8.23
CA ASP A 198 -1.56 -0.93 -7.83
C ASP A 198 -2.83 -0.15 -8.16
N THR A 199 -2.86 1.17 -7.89
CA THR A 199 -3.99 2.02 -8.30
C THR A 199 -4.19 1.94 -9.81
N SER A 200 -3.09 2.00 -10.59
CA SER A 200 -3.15 1.97 -12.06
C SER A 200 -3.68 0.64 -12.59
N ARG A 201 -3.30 -0.49 -11.96
CA ARG A 201 -3.77 -1.82 -12.38
C ARG A 201 -5.26 -2.00 -12.11
N ILE A 202 -5.79 -1.45 -11.02
CA ILE A 202 -7.21 -1.50 -10.72
C ILE A 202 -8.01 -0.73 -11.78
N ILE A 203 -7.61 0.51 -12.10
CA ILE A 203 -8.37 1.34 -13.05
C ILE A 203 -8.26 0.87 -14.50
N ASN A 204 -7.12 0.29 -14.89
CA ASN A 204 -6.90 -0.23 -16.24
C ASN A 204 -7.41 -1.67 -16.40
N GLY A 205 -8.02 -2.26 -15.36
CA GLY A 205 -8.59 -3.62 -15.41
C GLY A 205 -7.56 -4.74 -15.34
N GLY A 206 -6.31 -4.44 -15.02
CA GLY A 206 -5.24 -5.41 -14.79
C GLY A 206 -5.34 -6.15 -13.45
N GLU A 207 -6.12 -5.63 -12.50
CA GLU A 207 -6.49 -6.30 -11.25
C GLU A 207 -8.01 -6.33 -11.11
N GLN A 208 -8.59 -7.53 -11.07
CA GLN A 208 -10.04 -7.72 -11.02
C GLN A 208 -10.53 -8.14 -9.63
N ASN A 209 -9.60 -8.51 -8.74
CA ASN A 209 -9.93 -8.97 -7.41
C ASN A 209 -9.69 -7.85 -6.38
N TYR A 210 -10.78 -7.29 -5.85
CA TYR A 210 -10.70 -6.21 -4.86
C TYR A 210 -10.06 -6.64 -3.53
N ILE A 211 -10.10 -7.93 -3.16
CA ILE A 211 -9.46 -8.46 -1.95
C ILE A 211 -7.93 -8.42 -2.10
N LEU A 212 -7.42 -8.87 -3.24
CA LEU A 212 -5.98 -8.81 -3.54
C LEU A 212 -5.50 -7.37 -3.69
N ALA A 213 -6.27 -6.54 -4.40
CA ALA A 213 -6.00 -5.11 -4.53
C ALA A 213 -5.96 -4.40 -3.16
N THR A 214 -6.90 -4.72 -2.27
CA THR A 214 -6.94 -4.17 -0.90
C THR A 214 -5.72 -4.59 -0.11
N THR A 215 -5.33 -5.87 -0.21
CA THR A 215 -4.17 -6.40 0.52
C THR A 215 -2.88 -5.71 0.10
N GLY A 216 -2.65 -5.56 -1.22
CA GLY A 216 -1.48 -4.86 -1.74
C GLY A 216 -1.43 -3.40 -1.28
N LEU A 217 -2.53 -2.66 -1.50
CA LEU A 217 -2.61 -1.25 -1.06
C LEU A 217 -2.45 -1.09 0.45
N TYR A 218 -3.05 -1.98 1.26
CA TYR A 218 -2.87 -1.96 2.72
C TYR A 218 -1.41 -2.16 3.10
N LEU A 219 -0.72 -3.15 2.51
CA LEU A 219 0.70 -3.40 2.80
C LEU A 219 1.58 -2.22 2.39
N ASN A 220 1.27 -1.57 1.26
CA ASN A 220 1.99 -0.37 0.84
C ASN A 220 1.80 0.77 1.85
N ILE A 221 0.57 1.02 2.28
CA ILE A 221 0.25 2.06 3.28
C ILE A 221 0.89 1.74 4.64
N TYR A 222 0.82 0.49 5.08
CA TYR A 222 1.41 0.03 6.34
C TYR A 222 2.93 0.27 6.36
N ASN A 223 3.63 -0.18 5.31
CA ASN A 223 5.08 -0.02 5.23
C ASN A 223 5.49 1.44 5.03
N LEU A 224 4.71 2.21 4.27
CA LEU A 224 4.90 3.66 4.13
C LEU A 224 4.76 4.37 5.47
N PHE A 225 3.76 4.02 6.27
CA PHE A 225 3.56 4.56 7.61
C PHE A 225 4.73 4.25 8.54
N VAL A 226 5.14 2.98 8.63
CA VAL A 226 6.27 2.58 9.48
C VAL A 226 7.56 3.29 9.07
N ALA A 227 7.84 3.39 7.77
CA ALA A 227 9.03 4.07 7.27
C ALA A 227 9.01 5.58 7.52
N LEU A 228 7.86 6.25 7.34
CA LEU A 228 7.70 7.66 7.70
C LEU A 228 7.83 7.89 9.20
N LEU A 229 7.28 6.99 10.02
CA LEU A 229 7.41 7.05 11.47
C LEU A 229 8.88 6.97 11.91
N GLN A 230 9.66 6.09 11.27
CA GLN A 230 11.10 5.96 11.52
C GLN A 230 11.87 7.22 11.11
N LEU A 231 11.61 7.76 9.92
CA LEU A 231 12.27 9.00 9.45
C LEU A 231 11.94 10.20 10.34
N ILE A 232 10.66 10.46 10.57
CA ILE A 232 10.20 11.61 11.37
C ILE A 232 10.68 11.47 12.80
N GLY A 233 10.60 10.27 13.39
CA GLY A 233 11.04 10.04 14.75
C GLY A 233 12.54 10.22 14.96
N ALA A 234 13.37 9.92 13.95
CA ALA A 234 14.80 10.18 14.03
C ALA A 234 15.12 11.67 13.98
N PHE A 235 14.54 12.41 13.02
CA PHE A 235 14.78 13.85 12.90
C PHE A 235 14.15 14.68 14.03
N SER A 236 13.10 14.17 14.70
CA SER A 236 12.45 14.86 15.82
C SER A 236 13.08 14.57 17.18
N GLY A 237 14.05 13.65 17.24
CA GLY A 237 14.79 13.31 18.46
C GLY A 237 16.12 14.04 18.62
N GLU A 238 16.48 14.89 17.66
CA GLU A 238 17.75 15.65 17.62
C GLU A 238 17.61 17.10 18.17
N ASP A 239 16.42 17.48 18.66
CA ASP A 239 16.13 18.74 19.35
C ASP A 239 15.95 18.52 20.88
#